data_AF-A0A644VE89-F1
#
_entry.id   AF-A0A644VE89-F1
#
_cell.length_a   1.000
_cell.length_b   1.000
_cell.length_c   1.000
_cell.angle_alpha   90.00
_cell.angle_beta   90.00
_cell.angle_gamma   90.00
#
_symmetry.space_group_name_H-M   'P 1'
#
loop_
_entity.id
_entity.type
_entity.pdbx_description
1 polymer ?
#
loop_
_entity_poly.entity_id
_entity_poly.type
_entity_poly.pdbx_seq_one_letter_code
_entity_poly.pdbx_strand_id
1 'polypeptide(L)'
;MSLNTPLDSMPPGMEYDVAKKTNRFVFLLKSLLRSKTGFIGLLIVIGVVFTALFAPQLAPQSPYTIDLDKMLLPPAWMEGGNPDHLLGTDNLGRDVFSRILYGSRISLIVGICAVAVAGAIGALLGVICGYYGGIADHIIMRIVEALIALPNILLMLVFVSVFGPSVLTLILVMGGTTWTGYTRLIRGEVLSLRERDFVRAARSIGTKDRVIMFRHILANVFSTFIVVCTMNVAGAILSEASLSFLGLGIQPPTISWGYMLNEGRTYLATSWWLATFPGLAITMTVLGIIFLGDWLRDVFDPRSQGRRS
;
A
#
# COMPACT_ATOMS: atom_id res chain seq x y z
N MET A 1 57.79 -29.04 -18.41
CA MET A 1 57.67 -30.35 -17.72
C MET A 1 56.63 -30.18 -16.62
N SER A 2 55.52 -30.89 -16.76
CA SER A 2 54.29 -30.75 -15.97
C SER A 2 54.41 -31.30 -14.55
N LEU A 3 53.87 -30.58 -13.58
CA LEU A 3 53.40 -31.09 -12.28
C LEU A 3 52.10 -30.29 -12.04
N ASN A 4 50.91 -30.73 -12.46
CA ASN A 4 50.13 -31.85 -11.92
C ASN A 4 50.14 -31.89 -10.38
N THR A 5 49.61 -30.83 -9.77
CA THR A 5 49.06 -30.89 -8.41
C THR A 5 47.67 -31.56 -8.48
N PRO A 6 47.44 -32.68 -7.76
CA PRO A 6 46.13 -33.34 -7.75
C PRO A 6 45.09 -32.46 -7.06
N LEU A 7 43.87 -32.47 -7.60
CA LEU A 7 42.68 -31.77 -7.08
C LEU A 7 42.15 -32.31 -5.73
N ASP A 8 42.91 -33.14 -5.00
CA ASP A 8 42.42 -33.97 -3.89
C ASP A 8 42.75 -33.45 -2.48
N SER A 9 43.13 -32.18 -2.32
CA SER A 9 43.43 -31.62 -0.99
C SER A 9 42.68 -30.33 -0.65
N MET A 10 41.54 -30.06 -1.28
CA MET A 10 40.64 -29.00 -0.82
C MET A 10 39.57 -29.60 0.13
N PRO A 11 39.37 -29.03 1.34
CA PRO A 11 38.32 -29.50 2.24
C PRO A 11 36.93 -29.33 1.59
N PRO A 12 36.02 -30.31 1.72
CA PRO A 12 34.69 -30.24 1.13
C PRO A 12 33.88 -29.13 1.82
N GLY A 13 33.62 -28.05 1.09
CA GLY A 13 32.85 -26.89 1.58
C GLY A 13 33.21 -25.55 0.95
N MET A 14 34.40 -25.41 0.36
CA MET A 14 34.85 -24.15 -0.26
C MET A 14 34.37 -23.94 -1.70
N GLU A 15 33.65 -24.90 -2.28
CA GLU A 15 33.12 -24.82 -3.66
C GLU A 15 31.75 -24.12 -3.75
N TYR A 16 31.13 -23.77 -2.62
CA TYR A 16 29.76 -23.24 -2.60
C TYR A 16 29.63 -21.73 -2.82
N ASP A 17 30.71 -20.95 -2.73
CA ASP A 17 30.59 -19.49 -2.56
C ASP A 17 30.92 -18.60 -3.78
N VAL A 18 31.09 -19.16 -4.99
CA VAL A 18 31.49 -18.34 -6.15
C VAL A 18 30.49 -18.30 -7.31
N ALA A 19 29.39 -19.08 -7.29
CA ALA A 19 28.50 -19.17 -8.46
C ALA A 19 27.00 -19.10 -8.14
N LYS A 20 26.48 -17.87 -7.98
CA LYS A 20 25.38 -17.34 -8.81
C LYS A 20 24.92 -15.96 -8.32
N LYS A 21 25.47 -14.93 -8.95
CA LYS A 21 24.75 -13.66 -9.17
C LYS A 21 23.61 -13.93 -10.17
N THR A 22 22.69 -14.83 -9.83
CA THR A 22 21.43 -14.96 -10.57
C THR A 22 20.79 -13.59 -10.52
N ASN A 23 20.50 -13.00 -11.68
CA ASN A 23 19.81 -11.72 -11.76
C ASN A 23 18.62 -11.76 -10.80
N ARG A 24 18.65 -10.98 -9.72
CA ARG A 24 17.57 -10.93 -8.71
C ARG A 24 16.21 -10.77 -9.40
N PHE A 25 16.19 -10.03 -10.50
CA PHE A 25 15.05 -9.86 -11.39
C PHE A 25 14.53 -11.17 -12.02
N VAL A 26 15.42 -12.02 -12.56
CA VAL A 26 15.06 -13.31 -13.15
C VAL A 26 14.54 -14.26 -12.07
N PHE A 27 15.14 -14.23 -10.87
CA PHE A 27 14.63 -14.99 -9.72
C PHE A 27 13.23 -14.52 -9.30
N LEU A 28 13.01 -13.20 -9.18
CA LEU A 28 11.72 -12.61 -8.86
C LEU A 28 10.65 -13.00 -9.90
N LEU A 29 10.96 -12.86 -11.19
CA LEU A 29 10.03 -13.18 -12.27
C LEU A 29 9.66 -14.68 -12.29
N LYS A 30 10.65 -15.56 -12.12
CA LYS A 30 10.43 -17.01 -12.05
C LYS A 30 9.64 -17.42 -10.80
N SER A 31 9.89 -16.76 -9.67
CA SER A 31 9.15 -16.97 -8.42
C SER A 31 7.70 -16.50 -8.54
N LEU A 32 7.48 -15.36 -9.19
CA LEU A 32 6.15 -14.81 -9.45
C LEU A 32 5.31 -15.72 -10.33
N LEU A 33 5.86 -16.17 -11.47
CA LEU A 33 5.17 -17.07 -12.39
C LEU A 33 4.84 -18.44 -11.76
N ARG A 34 5.53 -18.80 -10.68
CA ARG A 34 5.26 -20.03 -9.92
C ARG A 34 4.16 -19.82 -8.85
N SER A 35 3.90 -18.59 -8.44
CA SER A 35 2.86 -18.24 -7.46
C SER A 35 1.57 -17.82 -8.17
N LYS A 36 0.52 -18.65 -8.06
CA LYS A 36 -0.79 -18.35 -8.64
C LYS A 36 -1.40 -17.07 -8.04
N THR A 37 -1.31 -16.90 -6.72
CA THR A 37 -1.87 -15.74 -6.01
C THR A 37 -1.07 -14.47 -6.30
N GLY A 38 0.26 -14.52 -6.26
CA GLY A 38 1.12 -13.38 -6.57
C GLY A 38 0.95 -12.87 -7.99
N PHE A 39 0.84 -13.78 -8.97
CA PHE A 39 0.60 -13.39 -10.37
C PHE A 39 -0.75 -12.71 -10.58
N ILE A 40 -1.83 -13.25 -9.99
CA ILE A 40 -3.16 -12.64 -10.04
C ILE A 40 -3.13 -11.25 -9.37
N GLY A 41 -2.51 -11.15 -8.19
CA GLY A 41 -2.35 -9.88 -7.49
C GLY A 41 -1.64 -8.83 -8.35
N LEU A 42 -0.52 -9.21 -8.99
CA LEU A 42 0.20 -8.31 -9.89
C LEU A 42 -0.67 -7.87 -11.08
N LEU A 43 -1.39 -8.78 -11.72
CA LEU A 43 -2.23 -8.47 -12.87
C LEU A 43 -3.33 -7.47 -12.50
N ILE A 44 -3.95 -7.65 -11.34
CA ILE A 44 -4.98 -6.72 -10.83
C ILE A 44 -4.36 -5.35 -10.55
N VAL A 45 -3.23 -5.30 -9.83
CA VAL A 45 -2.56 -4.03 -9.50
C VAL A 45 -2.12 -3.28 -10.76
N ILE A 46 -1.53 -3.98 -11.73
CA ILE A 46 -1.17 -3.38 -13.03
C ILE A 46 -2.42 -2.86 -13.75
N GLY A 47 -3.49 -3.64 -13.77
CA GLY A 47 -4.76 -3.22 -14.37
C GLY A 47 -5.31 -1.95 -13.74
N VAL A 48 -5.31 -1.86 -12.41
CA VAL A 48 -5.81 -0.69 -11.66
C VAL A 48 -4.90 0.53 -11.83
N VAL A 49 -3.57 0.34 -11.84
CA VAL A 49 -2.64 1.44 -12.13
C VAL A 49 -2.77 1.92 -13.57
N PHE A 50 -2.98 1.00 -14.51
CA PHE A 50 -3.21 1.32 -15.92
C PHE A 50 -4.50 2.13 -16.10
N THR A 51 -5.62 1.69 -15.49
CA THR A 51 -6.88 2.44 -15.56
C THR A 51 -6.77 3.81 -14.91
N ALA A 52 -6.01 3.95 -13.83
CA ALA A 52 -5.75 5.24 -13.20
C ALA A 52 -4.92 6.18 -14.10
N LEU A 53 -3.83 5.71 -14.68
CA LEU A 53 -2.95 6.55 -15.51
C LEU A 53 -3.64 6.97 -16.82
N PHE A 54 -4.38 6.05 -17.44
CA PHE A 54 -5.04 6.28 -18.73
C PHE A 54 -6.53 6.63 -18.59
N ALA A 55 -7.02 7.00 -17.40
CA ALA A 55 -8.43 7.35 -17.19
C ALA A 55 -8.95 8.41 -18.18
N PRO A 56 -8.21 9.51 -18.48
CA PRO A 56 -8.68 10.51 -19.46
C PRO A 56 -8.83 9.98 -20.88
N GLN A 57 -8.07 8.95 -21.26
CA GLN A 57 -8.12 8.34 -22.59
C GLN A 57 -9.09 7.16 -22.66
N LEU A 58 -9.32 6.48 -21.54
CA LEU A 58 -10.20 5.31 -21.45
C LEU A 58 -11.65 5.67 -21.13
N ALA A 59 -11.90 6.85 -20.54
CA ALA A 59 -13.24 7.30 -20.22
C ALA A 59 -14.02 7.64 -21.51
N PRO A 60 -15.15 6.95 -21.79
CA PRO A 60 -15.97 7.24 -22.97
C PRO A 60 -16.63 8.62 -22.90
N GLN A 61 -16.92 9.09 -21.69
CA GLN A 61 -17.61 10.35 -21.42
C GLN A 61 -16.85 11.15 -20.37
N SER A 62 -17.08 12.46 -20.34
CA SER A 62 -16.57 13.29 -19.24
C SER A 62 -17.26 12.86 -17.94
N PRO A 63 -16.50 12.56 -16.86
CA PRO A 63 -17.08 12.11 -15.59
C PRO A 63 -17.78 13.23 -14.81
N TYR A 64 -17.71 14.47 -15.33
CA TYR A 64 -18.30 15.67 -14.73
C TYR A 64 -19.52 16.19 -15.47
N THR A 65 -19.82 15.65 -16.67
CA THR A 65 -20.94 16.13 -17.47
C THR A 65 -22.26 15.72 -16.84
N ILE A 66 -23.05 16.71 -16.44
CA ILE A 66 -24.40 16.52 -15.88
C ILE A 66 -25.40 16.52 -17.03
N ASP A 67 -26.25 15.50 -17.07
CA ASP A 67 -27.30 15.32 -18.07
C ASP A 67 -28.58 14.83 -17.37
N LEU A 68 -29.44 15.77 -16.96
CA LEU A 68 -30.60 15.45 -16.11
C LEU A 68 -31.64 14.58 -16.82
N ASP A 69 -31.66 14.59 -18.16
CA ASP A 69 -32.55 13.75 -18.96
C ASP A 69 -32.14 12.28 -18.90
N LYS A 70 -30.89 12.00 -18.50
CA LYS A 70 -30.31 10.67 -18.38
C LYS A 70 -30.05 10.26 -16.94
N MET A 71 -30.82 10.76 -15.98
CA MET A 71 -30.68 10.37 -14.58
C MET A 71 -31.03 8.91 -14.34
N LEU A 72 -30.19 8.21 -13.57
CA LEU A 72 -30.44 6.85 -13.08
C LEU A 72 -30.75 5.82 -14.18
N LEU A 73 -30.15 5.98 -15.36
CA LEU A 73 -30.27 4.99 -16.43
C LEU A 73 -29.56 3.70 -16.01
N PRO A 74 -30.21 2.54 -16.23
CA PRO A 74 -29.58 1.26 -15.95
C PRO A 74 -28.41 1.00 -16.90
N PRO A 75 -27.47 0.13 -16.51
CA PRO A 75 -26.43 -0.40 -17.37
C PRO A 75 -26.96 -0.86 -18.74
N ALA A 76 -26.14 -0.69 -19.77
CA ALA A 76 -26.50 -0.91 -21.18
C ALA A 76 -27.10 -2.29 -21.49
N TRP A 77 -26.80 -3.30 -20.67
CA TRP A 77 -27.29 -4.68 -20.83
C TRP A 77 -28.59 -4.97 -20.09
N MET A 78 -29.16 -4.00 -19.35
CA MET A 78 -30.46 -4.10 -18.71
C MET A 78 -31.54 -3.38 -19.53
N GLU A 79 -32.79 -3.75 -19.31
CA GLU A 79 -33.93 -3.12 -19.96
C GLU A 79 -33.98 -1.62 -19.60
N GLY A 80 -34.13 -0.76 -20.62
CA GLY A 80 -34.07 0.70 -20.47
C GLY A 80 -32.65 1.28 -20.41
N GLY A 81 -31.61 0.46 -20.60
CA GLY A 81 -30.21 0.90 -20.61
C GLY A 81 -29.81 1.60 -21.89
N ASN A 82 -28.79 2.47 -21.79
CA ASN A 82 -28.23 3.19 -22.94
C ASN A 82 -26.82 2.64 -23.28
N PRO A 83 -26.55 2.22 -24.54
CA PRO A 83 -25.22 1.77 -24.97
C PRO A 83 -24.08 2.79 -24.75
N ASP A 84 -24.39 4.08 -24.75
CA ASP A 84 -23.40 5.14 -24.50
C ASP A 84 -22.93 5.16 -23.03
N HIS A 85 -23.69 4.52 -22.14
CA HIS A 85 -23.45 4.43 -20.70
C HIS A 85 -23.34 2.98 -20.25
N LEU A 86 -22.18 2.37 -20.49
CA LEU A 86 -21.93 0.94 -20.25
C LEU A 86 -22.39 0.48 -18.85
N LEU A 87 -21.97 1.19 -17.79
CA LEU A 87 -22.34 0.88 -16.40
C LEU A 87 -23.55 1.69 -15.89
N GLY A 88 -24.28 2.34 -16.78
CA GLY A 88 -25.39 3.23 -16.45
C GLY A 88 -24.93 4.61 -15.99
N THR A 89 -25.89 5.40 -15.53
CA THR A 89 -25.68 6.77 -15.06
C THR A 89 -26.12 6.95 -13.61
N ASP A 90 -25.61 7.99 -12.97
CA ASP A 90 -25.95 8.35 -11.60
C ASP A 90 -27.15 9.29 -11.48
N ASN A 91 -27.40 9.76 -10.25
CA ASN A 91 -28.47 10.70 -9.90
C ASN A 91 -28.33 12.10 -10.52
N LEU A 92 -27.23 12.40 -11.21
CA LEU A 92 -27.04 13.62 -12.00
C LEU A 92 -26.83 13.30 -13.50
N GLY A 93 -27.08 12.05 -13.90
CA GLY A 93 -26.89 11.59 -15.27
C GLY A 93 -25.43 11.47 -15.72
N ARG A 94 -24.48 11.48 -14.77
CA ARG A 94 -23.06 11.31 -15.09
C ARG A 94 -22.75 9.84 -15.33
N ASP A 95 -21.85 9.56 -16.27
CA ASP A 95 -21.45 8.19 -16.64
C ASP A 95 -20.69 7.47 -15.51
N VAL A 96 -21.24 6.36 -15.00
CA VAL A 96 -20.69 5.63 -13.86
C VAL A 96 -19.32 5.01 -14.20
N PHE A 97 -19.16 4.50 -15.42
CA PHE A 97 -17.92 3.87 -15.86
C PHE A 97 -16.74 4.86 -15.87
N SER A 98 -16.94 6.03 -16.48
CA SER A 98 -15.98 7.12 -16.51
C SER A 98 -15.65 7.62 -15.10
N ARG A 99 -16.65 7.71 -14.21
CA ARG A 99 -16.44 8.07 -12.81
C ARG A 99 -15.61 7.03 -12.05
N ILE A 100 -15.78 5.73 -12.29
CA ILE A 100 -14.94 4.68 -11.68
C ILE A 100 -13.49 4.78 -12.14
N LEU A 101 -13.26 5.03 -13.44
CA LEU A 101 -11.91 5.21 -13.98
C LEU A 101 -11.23 6.42 -13.33
N TYR A 102 -11.91 7.57 -13.23
CA TYR A 102 -11.35 8.75 -12.58
C TYR A 102 -11.18 8.57 -11.06
N GLY A 103 -12.12 7.87 -10.40
CA GLY A 103 -12.06 7.56 -8.98
C GLY A 103 -10.83 6.73 -8.60
N SER A 104 -10.37 5.85 -9.51
CA SER A 104 -9.16 5.05 -9.29
C SER A 104 -7.92 5.91 -9.03
N ARG A 105 -7.80 7.06 -9.70
CA ARG A 105 -6.66 7.98 -9.54
C ARG A 105 -6.61 8.52 -8.13
N ILE A 106 -7.73 9.05 -7.66
CA ILE A 106 -7.78 9.73 -6.36
C ILE A 106 -7.64 8.73 -5.23
N SER A 107 -8.34 7.59 -5.29
CA SER A 107 -8.24 6.55 -4.26
C SER A 107 -6.83 5.96 -4.17
N LEU A 108 -6.13 5.75 -5.30
CA LEU A 108 -4.72 5.32 -5.29
C LEU A 108 -3.78 6.41 -4.73
N ILE A 109 -3.94 7.67 -5.16
CA ILE A 109 -3.11 8.78 -4.67
C ILE A 109 -3.24 8.91 -3.15
N VAL A 110 -4.47 8.92 -2.62
CA VAL A 110 -4.69 9.02 -1.17
C VAL A 110 -4.09 7.83 -0.44
N GLY A 111 -4.34 6.60 -0.92
CA GLY A 111 -3.82 5.39 -0.31
C GLY A 111 -2.28 5.37 -0.24
N ILE A 112 -1.61 5.67 -1.36
CA ILE A 112 -0.14 5.67 -1.45
C ILE A 112 0.47 6.81 -0.64
N CYS A 113 -0.05 8.03 -0.77
CA CYS A 113 0.49 9.19 -0.05
C CYS A 113 0.28 9.07 1.46
N ALA A 114 -0.88 8.57 1.93
CA ALA A 114 -1.11 8.34 3.34
C ALA A 114 -0.10 7.33 3.93
N VAL A 115 0.16 6.24 3.22
CA VAL A 115 1.18 5.26 3.60
C VAL A 115 2.58 5.85 3.57
N ALA A 116 2.90 6.68 2.58
CA ALA A 116 4.21 7.33 2.51
C ALA A 116 4.45 8.26 3.71
N VAL A 117 3.44 9.05 4.10
CA VAL A 117 3.51 9.92 5.28
C VAL A 117 3.61 9.09 6.57
N ALA A 118 2.72 8.10 6.76
CA ALA A 118 2.73 7.23 7.94
C ALA A 118 4.07 6.47 8.07
N GLY A 119 4.54 5.93 6.95
CA GLY A 119 5.78 5.18 6.85
C GLY A 119 7.00 6.07 7.12
N ALA A 120 7.04 7.30 6.60
CA ALA A 120 8.15 8.22 6.86
C ALA A 120 8.23 8.60 8.35
N ILE A 121 7.11 8.95 8.96
CA ILE A 121 7.03 9.27 10.39
C ILE A 121 7.44 8.04 11.21
N GLY A 122 6.84 6.89 10.91
CA GLY A 122 7.07 5.67 11.68
C GLY A 122 8.47 5.09 11.51
N ALA A 123 9.07 5.17 10.32
CA ALA A 123 10.45 4.74 10.11
C ALA A 123 11.43 5.63 10.87
N LEU A 124 11.23 6.95 10.83
CA LEU A 124 12.09 7.88 11.56
C LEU A 124 12.02 7.62 13.07
N LEU A 125 10.81 7.60 13.63
CA LEU A 125 10.62 7.39 15.07
C LEU A 125 11.05 5.98 15.49
N GLY A 126 10.76 4.97 14.66
CA GLY A 126 11.14 3.57 14.88
C GLY A 126 12.65 3.36 14.96
N VAL A 127 13.40 3.98 14.06
CA VAL A 127 14.87 3.93 14.08
C VAL A 127 15.41 4.65 15.32
N ILE A 128 14.88 5.83 15.65
CA ILE A 128 15.32 6.61 16.82
C ILE A 128 15.11 5.82 18.12
N CYS A 129 13.90 5.30 18.36
CA CYS A 129 13.60 4.56 19.58
C CYS A 129 14.39 3.24 19.66
N GLY A 130 14.47 2.47 18.57
CA GLY A 130 15.22 1.21 18.55
C GLY A 130 16.73 1.40 18.69
N TYR A 131 17.29 2.46 18.09
CA TYR A 131 18.74 2.70 18.11
C TYR A 131 19.22 3.22 19.46
N TYR A 132 18.56 4.25 20.00
CA TYR A 132 18.97 4.85 21.27
C TYR A 132 18.50 4.00 22.46
N GLY A 133 17.28 3.48 22.43
CA GLY A 133 16.67 2.80 23.58
C GLY A 133 16.38 3.76 24.74
N GLY A 134 16.18 3.20 25.94
CA GLY A 134 16.05 3.97 27.18
C GLY A 134 14.86 4.94 27.18
N ILE A 135 15.11 6.21 27.52
CA ILE A 135 14.08 7.24 27.67
C ILE A 135 13.38 7.56 26.33
N ALA A 136 14.14 7.69 25.24
CA ALA A 136 13.57 7.99 23.92
C ALA A 136 12.58 6.90 23.49
N ASP A 137 12.95 5.65 23.74
CA ASP A 137 12.07 4.51 23.50
C ASP A 137 10.84 4.52 24.39
N HIS A 138 11.00 4.73 25.70
CA HIS A 138 9.87 4.84 26.63
C HIS A 138 8.87 5.92 26.24
N ILE A 139 9.32 7.14 25.92
CA ILE A 139 8.44 8.26 25.57
C ILE A 139 7.69 7.99 24.27
N ILE A 140 8.41 7.57 23.22
CA ILE A 140 7.81 7.32 21.90
C ILE A 140 6.81 6.16 22.00
N MET A 141 7.20 5.06 22.66
CA MET A 141 6.29 3.92 22.82
C MET A 141 5.09 4.26 23.68
N ARG A 142 5.21 5.14 24.68
CA ARG A 142 4.07 5.59 25.48
C ARG A 142 3.05 6.37 24.65
N ILE A 143 3.51 7.23 23.75
CA ILE A 143 2.65 7.94 22.80
C ILE A 143 1.98 6.95 21.85
N VAL A 144 2.75 6.00 21.30
CA VAL A 144 2.25 4.94 20.41
C VAL A 144 1.17 4.10 21.08
N GLU A 145 1.38 3.67 22.33
CA GLU A 145 0.42 2.90 23.13
C GLU A 145 -0.86 3.70 23.38
N ALA A 146 -0.74 4.98 23.72
CA ALA A 146 -1.89 5.86 23.94
C ALA A 146 -2.73 6.04 22.67
N LEU A 147 -2.10 6.19 21.51
CA LEU A 147 -2.79 6.31 20.22
C LEU A 147 -3.48 5.01 19.80
N ILE A 148 -2.82 3.85 19.97
CA ILE A 148 -3.38 2.53 19.62
C ILE A 148 -4.57 2.16 20.52
N ALA A 149 -4.64 2.69 21.75
CA ALA A 149 -5.78 2.47 22.64
C ALA A 149 -7.09 3.06 22.10
N LEU A 150 -7.00 4.04 21.20
CA LEU A 150 -8.17 4.66 20.57
C LEU A 150 -8.47 3.98 19.22
N PRO A 151 -9.75 3.73 18.88
CA PRO A 151 -10.10 3.26 17.55
C PRO A 151 -9.67 4.28 16.48
N ASN A 152 -8.77 3.88 15.57
CA ASN A 152 -8.19 4.77 14.56
C ASN A 152 -9.24 5.52 13.74
N ILE A 153 -10.35 4.89 13.39
CA ILE A 153 -11.41 5.52 12.62
C ILE A 153 -12.05 6.69 13.39
N LEU A 154 -12.22 6.57 14.72
CA LEU A 154 -12.76 7.67 15.54
C LEU A 154 -11.82 8.86 15.56
N LEU A 155 -10.52 8.61 15.69
CA LEU A 155 -9.50 9.67 15.59
C LEU A 155 -9.59 10.37 14.24
N MET A 156 -9.66 9.60 13.15
CA MET A 156 -9.77 10.16 11.80
C MET A 156 -11.02 11.03 11.65
N LEU A 157 -12.19 10.56 12.12
CA LEU A 157 -13.45 11.31 12.04
C LEU A 157 -13.35 12.66 12.79
N VAL A 158 -12.76 12.66 13.99
CA VAL A 158 -12.57 13.90 14.78
C VAL A 158 -11.62 14.87 14.07
N PHE A 159 -10.48 14.39 13.58
CA PHE A 159 -9.55 15.31 12.90
C PHE A 159 -10.12 15.84 11.59
N VAL A 160 -10.80 15.01 10.81
CA VAL A 160 -11.38 15.47 9.54
C VAL A 160 -12.57 16.43 9.78
N SER A 161 -13.37 16.22 10.83
CA SER A 161 -14.44 17.17 11.16
C SER A 161 -13.91 18.54 11.60
N VAL A 162 -12.74 18.58 12.25
CA VAL A 162 -12.08 19.82 12.67
C VAL A 162 -11.38 20.53 11.51
N PHE A 163 -10.59 19.79 10.70
CA PHE A 163 -9.78 20.37 9.62
C PHE A 163 -10.54 20.54 8.29
N GLY A 164 -11.71 19.92 8.17
CA GLY A 164 -12.52 19.91 6.97
C GLY A 164 -12.10 18.83 5.96
N PRO A 165 -13.07 18.27 5.21
CA PRO A 165 -12.81 17.20 4.26
C PRO A 165 -12.03 17.70 3.03
N SER A 166 -10.85 17.13 2.79
CA SER A 166 -10.08 17.33 1.55
C SER A 166 -9.13 16.17 1.31
N VAL A 167 -8.64 16.02 0.07
CA VAL A 167 -7.61 15.02 -0.28
C VAL A 167 -6.38 15.15 0.62
N LEU A 168 -5.90 16.38 0.84
CA LEU A 168 -4.76 16.66 1.70
C LEU A 168 -5.07 16.32 3.16
N THR A 169 -6.24 16.71 3.66
CA THR A 169 -6.65 16.41 5.04
C THR A 169 -6.65 14.90 5.28
N LEU A 170 -7.22 14.11 4.36
CA LEU A 170 -7.24 12.65 4.48
C LEU A 170 -5.82 12.06 4.49
N ILE A 171 -4.94 12.50 3.59
CA ILE A 171 -3.54 12.04 3.56
C ILE A 171 -2.84 12.32 4.89
N LEU A 172 -2.96 13.55 5.41
CA LEU A 172 -2.29 13.96 6.64
C LEU A 172 -2.88 13.29 7.88
N VAL A 173 -4.20 13.18 7.97
CA VAL A 173 -4.88 12.55 9.10
C VAL A 173 -4.63 11.04 9.12
N MET A 174 -4.73 10.36 7.97
CA MET A 174 -4.42 8.93 7.87
C MET A 174 -2.93 8.68 8.15
N GLY A 175 -2.05 9.52 7.60
CA GLY A 175 -0.61 9.47 7.88
C GLY A 175 -0.29 9.65 9.38
N GLY A 176 -0.88 10.67 9.99
CA GLY A 176 -0.69 11.05 11.39
C GLY A 176 -1.36 10.13 12.41
N THR A 177 -2.25 9.24 11.99
CA THR A 177 -2.90 8.25 12.88
C THR A 177 -2.36 6.83 12.71
N THR A 178 -1.81 6.48 11.54
CA THR A 178 -1.37 5.11 11.23
C THR A 178 0.15 4.87 11.33
N TRP A 179 0.96 5.90 11.59
CA TRP A 179 2.42 5.81 11.76
C TRP A 179 2.87 4.91 12.94
N THR A 180 1.99 4.70 13.91
CA THR A 180 2.25 3.93 15.13
C THR A 180 2.63 2.47 14.84
N GLY A 181 1.94 1.84 13.89
CA GLY A 181 2.23 0.46 13.45
C GLY A 181 3.62 0.34 12.83
N TYR A 182 3.97 1.29 11.94
CA TYR A 182 5.29 1.34 11.31
C TYR A 182 6.42 1.56 12.33
N THR A 183 6.18 2.41 13.34
CA THR A 183 7.15 2.65 14.42
C THR A 183 7.48 1.37 15.17
N ARG A 184 6.47 0.60 15.55
CA ARG A 184 6.64 -0.66 16.29
C ARG A 184 7.40 -1.70 15.46
N LEU A 185 7.05 -1.82 14.18
CA LEU A 185 7.72 -2.73 13.25
C LEU A 185 9.21 -2.38 13.14
N ILE A 186 9.52 -1.15 12.78
CA ILE A 186 10.90 -0.70 12.54
C ILE A 186 11.71 -0.78 13.81
N ARG A 187 11.15 -0.39 14.96
CA ARG A 187 11.81 -0.55 16.26
C ARG A 187 12.23 -2.00 16.52
N GLY A 188 11.33 -2.96 16.28
CA GLY A 188 11.63 -4.39 16.47
C GLY A 188 12.81 -4.87 15.63
N GLU A 189 12.85 -4.46 14.36
CA GLU A 189 13.95 -4.76 13.44
C GLU A 189 15.25 -4.07 13.86
N VAL A 190 15.18 -2.79 14.26
CA VAL A 190 16.35 -2.02 14.71
C VAL A 190 16.96 -2.61 15.97
N LEU A 191 16.15 -3.06 16.94
CA LEU A 191 16.65 -3.70 18.15
C LEU A 191 17.51 -4.94 17.81
N SER A 192 17.07 -5.76 16.85
CA SER A 192 17.85 -6.92 16.39
C SER A 192 19.13 -6.50 15.63
N LEU A 193 19.03 -5.50 14.75
CA LEU A 193 20.18 -5.07 13.94
C LEU A 193 21.25 -4.34 14.77
N ARG A 194 20.84 -3.59 15.79
CA ARG A 194 21.72 -2.81 16.68
C ARG A 194 22.78 -3.68 17.35
N GLU A 195 22.47 -4.94 17.60
CA GLU A 195 23.34 -5.88 18.30
C GLU A 195 24.34 -6.61 17.38
N ARG A 196 24.18 -6.50 16.05
CA ARG A 196 25.04 -7.19 15.07
C ARG A 196 26.46 -6.61 14.98
N ASP A 197 27.40 -7.46 14.58
CA ASP A 197 28.83 -7.14 14.55
C ASP A 197 29.19 -5.95 13.66
N PHE A 198 28.52 -5.77 12.52
CA PHE A 198 28.79 -4.62 11.65
C PHE A 198 28.46 -3.28 12.32
N VAL A 199 27.44 -3.24 13.21
CA VAL A 199 27.09 -2.04 13.97
C VAL A 199 28.10 -1.81 15.08
N ARG A 200 28.56 -2.87 15.75
CA ARG A 200 29.60 -2.78 16.79
C ARG A 200 30.91 -2.28 16.20
N ALA A 201 31.34 -2.87 15.07
CA ALA A 201 32.54 -2.47 14.34
C ALA A 201 32.46 -1.01 13.87
N ALA A 202 31.32 -0.57 13.31
CA ALA A 202 31.13 0.81 12.89
C ALA A 202 31.26 1.82 14.05
N ARG A 203 30.80 1.45 15.26
CA ARG A 203 31.00 2.27 16.47
C ARG A 203 32.45 2.27 16.93
N SER A 204 33.13 1.13 16.91
CA SER A 204 34.55 1.02 17.31
C SER A 204 35.48 1.92 16.49
N ILE A 205 35.15 2.16 15.21
CA ILE A 205 35.89 3.08 14.35
C ILE A 205 35.42 4.54 14.42
N GLY A 206 34.53 4.88 15.35
CA GLY A 206 34.06 6.26 15.58
C GLY A 206 33.02 6.77 14.58
N THR A 207 32.29 5.89 13.89
CA THR A 207 31.24 6.33 12.95
C THR A 207 30.11 7.03 13.69
N LYS A 208 29.69 8.21 13.19
CA LYS A 208 28.59 8.99 13.77
C LYS A 208 27.28 8.19 13.79
N ASP A 209 26.53 8.27 14.89
CA ASP A 209 25.24 7.57 15.08
C ASP A 209 24.26 7.79 13.93
N ARG A 210 24.15 9.02 13.41
CA ARG A 210 23.26 9.33 12.26
C ARG A 210 23.64 8.51 11.03
N VAL A 211 24.93 8.31 10.78
CA VAL A 211 25.41 7.50 9.65
C VAL A 211 25.05 6.04 9.89
N ILE A 212 25.25 5.53 11.11
CA ILE A 212 24.87 4.16 11.49
C ILE A 212 23.36 3.93 11.30
N MET A 213 22.54 4.85 11.80
CA MET A 213 21.07 4.79 11.71
C MET A 213 20.58 4.78 10.25
N PHE A 214 20.98 5.76 9.43
CA PHE A 214 20.42 5.91 8.08
C PHE A 214 21.10 5.04 7.02
N ARG A 215 22.43 4.87 7.08
CA ARG A 215 23.19 4.18 6.04
C ARG A 215 23.34 2.68 6.30
N HIS A 216 23.36 2.27 7.57
CA HIS A 216 23.54 0.86 7.92
C HIS A 216 22.21 0.24 8.36
N ILE A 217 21.56 0.77 9.40
CA ILE A 217 20.36 0.15 9.97
C ILE A 217 19.16 0.31 9.03
N LEU A 218 18.77 1.54 8.69
CA LEU A 218 17.59 1.78 7.86
C LEU A 218 17.71 1.09 6.50
N ALA A 219 18.90 1.09 5.89
CA ALA A 219 19.15 0.38 4.64
C ALA A 219 18.90 -1.13 4.73
N ASN A 220 19.17 -1.76 5.89
CA ASN A 220 18.88 -3.18 6.11
C ASN A 220 17.38 -3.43 6.33
N VAL A 221 16.69 -2.55 7.07
CA VAL A 221 15.24 -2.70 7.34
C VAL A 221 14.38 -2.32 6.13
N PHE A 222 14.92 -1.53 5.20
CA PHE A 222 14.18 -0.97 4.07
C PHE A 222 13.46 -2.01 3.22
N SER A 223 14.07 -3.20 3.05
CA SER A 223 13.46 -4.30 2.28
C SER A 223 12.15 -4.76 2.91
N THR A 224 12.17 -5.10 4.20
CA THR A 224 10.98 -5.51 4.96
C THR A 224 9.97 -4.36 5.08
N PHE A 225 10.46 -3.13 5.23
CA PHE A 225 9.63 -1.93 5.33
C PHE A 225 8.78 -1.69 4.07
N ILE A 226 9.39 -1.75 2.87
CA ILE A 226 8.67 -1.57 1.61
C ILE A 226 7.55 -2.60 1.43
N VAL A 227 7.80 -3.86 1.81
CA VAL A 227 6.78 -4.91 1.73
C VAL A 227 5.57 -4.54 2.60
N VAL A 228 5.81 -4.13 3.84
CA VAL A 228 4.73 -3.74 4.76
C VAL A 228 4.00 -2.48 4.29
N CYS A 229 4.73 -1.48 3.78
CA CYS A 229 4.11 -0.30 3.17
C CYS A 229 3.14 -0.70 2.05
N THR A 230 3.58 -1.58 1.14
CA THR A 230 2.75 -2.05 0.01
C THR A 230 1.45 -2.67 0.50
N MET A 231 1.52 -3.57 1.50
CA MET A 231 0.33 -4.21 2.07
C MET A 231 -0.61 -3.20 2.73
N ASN A 232 -0.06 -2.19 3.41
CA ASN A 232 -0.86 -1.18 4.09
C ASN A 232 -1.53 -0.18 3.15
N VAL A 233 -1.13 -0.10 1.87
CA VAL A 233 -1.87 0.71 0.88
C VAL A 233 -3.30 0.23 0.76
N ALA A 234 -3.54 -1.09 0.81
CA ALA A 234 -4.88 -1.65 0.79
C ALA A 234 -5.73 -1.17 1.97
N GLY A 235 -5.15 -1.19 3.18
CA GLY A 235 -5.81 -0.68 4.39
C GLY A 235 -6.06 0.83 4.34
N ALA A 236 -5.16 1.60 3.74
CA ALA A 236 -5.34 3.03 3.52
C ALA A 236 -6.49 3.32 2.54
N ILE A 237 -6.56 2.59 1.42
CA ILE A 237 -7.67 2.71 0.45
C ILE A 237 -9.01 2.37 1.13
N LEU A 238 -9.06 1.31 1.93
CA LEU A 238 -10.28 0.94 2.66
C LEU A 238 -10.68 2.01 3.68
N SER A 239 -9.69 2.63 4.34
CA SER A 239 -9.92 3.71 5.30
C SER A 239 -10.42 5.00 4.61
N GLU A 240 -9.83 5.39 3.48
CA GLU A 240 -10.33 6.49 2.63
C GLU A 240 -11.78 6.21 2.22
N ALA A 241 -12.04 5.02 1.69
CA ALA A 241 -13.37 4.62 1.26
C ALA A 241 -14.38 4.65 2.40
N SER A 242 -13.99 4.23 3.61
CA SER A 242 -14.83 4.27 4.81
C SER A 242 -15.17 5.70 5.22
N LEU A 243 -14.18 6.60 5.26
CA LEU A 243 -14.40 8.01 5.60
C LEU A 243 -15.28 8.73 4.57
N SER A 244 -15.02 8.50 3.28
CA SER A 244 -15.81 9.01 2.16
C SER A 244 -17.24 8.44 2.19
N PHE A 245 -17.41 7.16 2.49
CA PHE A 245 -18.72 6.53 2.67
C PHE A 245 -19.50 7.13 3.85
N LEU A 246 -18.82 7.55 4.92
CA LEU A 246 -19.44 8.23 6.07
C LEU A 246 -19.71 9.72 5.82
N GLY A 247 -19.38 10.25 4.64
CA GLY A 247 -19.60 11.66 4.26
C GLY A 247 -18.53 12.62 4.76
N LEU A 248 -17.46 12.12 5.39
CA LEU A 248 -16.34 12.92 5.89
C LEU A 248 -15.09 12.78 5.02
N GLY A 249 -15.16 12.08 3.90
CA GLY A 249 -14.04 11.94 2.97
C GLY A 249 -14.08 12.95 1.85
N ILE A 250 -13.73 12.50 0.64
CA ILE A 250 -13.57 13.37 -0.53
C ILE A 250 -14.92 13.95 -0.94
N GLN A 251 -14.95 15.25 -1.20
CA GLN A 251 -16.15 15.98 -1.61
C GLN A 251 -16.12 16.35 -3.10
N PRO A 252 -17.29 16.54 -3.74
CA PRO A 252 -17.39 17.12 -5.08
C PRO A 252 -16.61 18.43 -5.19
N PRO A 253 -16.01 18.74 -6.35
CA PRO A 253 -16.11 18.01 -7.62
C PRO A 253 -15.19 16.78 -7.72
N THR A 254 -14.38 16.49 -6.70
CA THR A 254 -13.42 15.38 -6.78
C THR A 254 -14.13 14.03 -6.67
N ILE A 255 -13.74 13.06 -7.50
CA ILE A 255 -14.36 11.74 -7.55
C ILE A 255 -13.45 10.73 -6.83
N SER A 256 -14.02 9.96 -5.89
CA SER A 256 -13.37 8.78 -5.30
C SER A 256 -14.36 7.63 -5.25
N TRP A 257 -13.86 6.40 -5.18
CA TRP A 257 -14.73 5.23 -5.09
C TRP A 257 -15.57 5.23 -3.81
N GLY A 258 -15.01 5.68 -2.69
CA GLY A 258 -15.74 5.81 -1.43
C GLY A 258 -16.87 6.83 -1.51
N TYR A 259 -16.66 7.96 -2.20
CA TYR A 259 -17.70 8.95 -2.41
C TYR A 259 -18.81 8.44 -3.34
N MET A 260 -18.44 7.73 -4.41
CA MET A 260 -19.43 7.08 -5.29
C MET A 260 -20.29 6.07 -4.51
N LEU A 261 -19.68 5.33 -3.59
CA LEU A 261 -20.41 4.40 -2.71
C LEU A 261 -21.35 5.15 -1.73
N ASN A 262 -20.94 6.32 -1.23
CA ASN A 262 -21.81 7.18 -0.43
C ASN A 262 -23.04 7.64 -1.22
N GLU A 263 -22.87 8.11 -2.46
CA GLU A 263 -23.98 8.52 -3.32
C GLU A 263 -24.90 7.33 -3.64
N GLY A 264 -24.32 6.18 -4.00
CA GLY A 264 -25.05 4.98 -4.39
C GLY A 264 -25.87 4.33 -3.28
N ARG A 265 -25.52 4.55 -2.00
CA ARG A 265 -26.19 3.88 -0.86
C ARG A 265 -27.69 4.18 -0.77
N THR A 266 -28.10 5.38 -1.18
CA THR A 266 -29.51 5.82 -1.15
C THR A 266 -30.33 5.15 -2.28
N TYR A 267 -29.66 4.63 -3.31
CA TYR A 267 -30.28 4.06 -4.49
C TYR A 267 -30.16 2.53 -4.56
N LEU A 268 -29.76 1.86 -3.48
CA LEU A 268 -29.57 0.40 -3.48
C LEU A 268 -30.82 -0.38 -3.91
N ALA A 269 -32.01 0.10 -3.56
CA ALA A 269 -33.27 -0.56 -3.90
C ALA A 269 -33.70 -0.36 -5.36
N THR A 270 -33.25 0.71 -6.02
CA THR A 270 -33.73 1.11 -7.35
C THR A 270 -32.64 1.06 -8.42
N SER A 271 -31.42 1.48 -8.09
CA SER A 271 -30.26 1.62 -8.98
C SER A 271 -29.01 1.04 -8.31
N TRP A 272 -29.06 -0.26 -8.01
CA TRP A 272 -28.03 -0.99 -7.26
C TRP A 272 -26.61 -0.87 -7.84
N TRP A 273 -26.48 -0.71 -9.16
CA TRP A 273 -25.20 -0.57 -9.85
C TRP A 273 -24.34 0.59 -9.32
N LEU A 274 -24.98 1.66 -8.83
CA LEU A 274 -24.30 2.84 -8.30
C LEU A 274 -23.45 2.55 -7.07
N ALA A 275 -23.85 1.57 -6.25
CA ALA A 275 -23.06 1.14 -5.10
C ALA A 275 -22.17 -0.06 -5.44
N THR A 276 -22.69 -1.02 -6.22
CA THR A 276 -22.00 -2.29 -6.47
C THR A 276 -20.70 -2.12 -7.27
N PHE A 277 -20.69 -1.33 -8.34
CA PHE A 277 -19.48 -1.18 -9.16
C PHE A 277 -18.31 -0.46 -8.47
N PRO A 278 -18.50 0.70 -7.79
CA PRO A 278 -17.40 1.28 -7.00
C PRO A 278 -16.97 0.35 -5.86
N GLY A 279 -17.90 -0.39 -5.23
CA GLY A 279 -17.57 -1.41 -4.23
C GLY A 279 -16.71 -2.56 -4.79
N LEU A 280 -17.02 -3.05 -5.99
CA LEU A 280 -16.20 -4.04 -6.71
C LEU A 280 -14.83 -3.47 -7.08
N ALA A 281 -14.74 -2.21 -7.50
CA ALA A 281 -13.46 -1.57 -7.81
C ALA A 281 -12.55 -1.49 -6.58
N ILE A 282 -13.08 -1.10 -5.42
CA ILE A 282 -12.36 -1.13 -4.13
C ILE A 282 -11.93 -2.56 -3.81
N THR A 283 -12.85 -3.52 -3.87
CA THR A 283 -12.61 -4.92 -3.49
C THR A 283 -11.51 -5.54 -4.34
N MET A 284 -11.60 -5.42 -5.66
CA MET A 284 -10.59 -5.92 -6.59
C MET A 284 -9.23 -5.30 -6.31
N THR A 285 -9.17 -3.98 -6.14
CA THR A 285 -7.92 -3.27 -5.86
C THR A 285 -7.28 -3.72 -4.55
N VAL A 286 -8.07 -3.80 -3.48
CA VAL A 286 -7.62 -4.24 -2.15
C VAL A 286 -7.10 -5.68 -2.21
N LEU A 287 -7.84 -6.61 -2.84
CA LEU A 287 -7.40 -7.99 -3.01
C LEU A 287 -6.11 -8.09 -3.84
N GLY A 288 -6.02 -7.32 -4.93
CA GLY A 288 -4.84 -7.27 -5.78
C GLY A 288 -3.59 -6.85 -5.01
N ILE A 289 -3.71 -5.77 -4.21
CA ILE A 289 -2.61 -5.26 -3.38
C ILE A 289 -2.24 -6.25 -2.28
N ILE A 290 -3.22 -6.87 -1.61
CA ILE A 290 -2.96 -7.86 -0.55
C ILE A 290 -2.23 -9.08 -1.13
N PHE A 291 -2.73 -9.67 -2.22
CA PHE A 291 -2.08 -10.83 -2.85
C PHE A 291 -0.67 -10.53 -3.35
N LEU A 292 -0.46 -9.34 -3.94
CA LEU A 292 0.86 -8.90 -4.36
C LEU A 292 1.80 -8.71 -3.15
N GLY A 293 1.28 -8.10 -2.08
CA GLY A 293 2.02 -7.86 -0.84
C GLY A 293 2.41 -9.15 -0.11
N ASP A 294 1.51 -10.13 -0.02
CA ASP A 294 1.79 -11.44 0.56
C ASP A 294 2.88 -12.18 -0.23
N TRP A 295 2.80 -12.16 -1.57
CA TRP A 295 3.86 -12.74 -2.41
C TRP A 295 5.20 -12.02 -2.22
N LEU A 296 5.22 -10.68 -2.17
CA LEU A 296 6.43 -9.91 -1.88
C LEU A 296 7.01 -10.34 -0.52
N ARG A 297 6.17 -10.47 0.50
CA ARG A 297 6.57 -10.92 1.84
C ARG A 297 7.22 -12.29 1.81
N ASP A 298 6.61 -13.26 1.14
CA ASP A 298 7.12 -14.63 1.05
C ASP A 298 8.50 -14.70 0.38
N VAL A 299 8.73 -13.86 -0.63
CA VAL A 299 10.00 -13.80 -1.36
C VAL A 299 11.09 -13.09 -0.56
N PHE A 300 10.72 -12.05 0.19
CA PHE A 300 11.66 -11.29 1.02
C PHE A 300 11.88 -11.89 2.42
N ASP A 301 11.07 -12.86 2.86
CA ASP A 301 11.30 -13.58 4.12
C ASP A 301 12.51 -14.54 4.01
N PRO A 302 13.61 -14.30 4.76
CA PRO A 302 14.79 -15.14 4.74
C PRO A 302 14.55 -16.56 5.29
N ARG A 303 13.50 -16.77 6.09
CA ARG A 303 13.23 -18.08 6.74
C ARG A 303 12.59 -19.09 5.80
N SER A 304 11.97 -18.67 4.70
CA SER A 304 11.35 -19.57 3.71
C SER A 304 12.37 -20.32 2.84
N GLN A 305 13.61 -19.83 2.76
CA GLN A 305 14.68 -20.40 1.94
C GLN A 305 15.42 -21.56 2.64
N GLY A 306 15.39 -21.64 3.98
CA GLY A 306 16.04 -22.70 4.76
C GLY A 306 15.28 -24.04 4.81
N ARG A 307 14.08 -24.12 4.23
CA ARG A 307 13.21 -25.32 4.30
C ARG A 307 13.05 -26.04 2.95
N ARG A 308 13.80 -25.61 1.93
CA ARG A 308 13.78 -26.18 0.57
C ARG A 308 15.14 -26.71 0.10
N SER A 309 16.13 -26.84 0.98
CA SER A 309 17.37 -27.58 0.72
C SER A 309 17.21 -29.03 1.16
#